data_AF-A0A2E1A1D9-F1
#
_entry.id   AF-A0A2E1A1D9-F1
#
_cell.length_a   1.000
_cell.length_b   1.000
_cell.length_c   1.000
_cell.angle_alpha   90.00
_cell.angle_beta   90.00
_cell.angle_gamma   90.00
#
_symmetry.space_group_name_H-M   'P 1'
#
loop_
_entity.id
_entity.type
_entity.pdbx_description
1 polymer ?
#
loop_
_entity_poly.entity_id
_entity_poly.type
_entity_poly.pdbx_seq_one_letter_code
_entity_poly.pdbx_strand_id
1 'polypeptide(L)'
;FSDAVEFRPLRWQEGSGRWSASLTLENSGSLRLDWRVQNVAIQVHPDEAPLLVVTWPRLPHIFDRSTLPVDLLAEDDHGLEQIVLHYRIASSGRPYREIVQSFEDRFQNHQELFEWSLSGSALQAGDNVTAWVEASDKDTLHGPHVTRSGEFQFVVESQREFHKSLLRRLRMVSRLLRELVNALDLRDLPDTEAEEERILGILVDLEADAPHDSLLSEQFRGFIGELRRQLHHYQRQRQQVAPKT
;
A
#
# COMPACT_ATOMS: atom_id res chain seq x y z
N PHE A 1 -1.52 -54.19 -0.45
CA PHE A 1 -2.64 -54.27 -1.40
C PHE A 1 -3.55 -53.10 -1.08
N SER A 2 -3.59 -52.11 -1.99
CA SER A 2 -4.34 -50.87 -1.82
C SER A 2 -5.83 -51.14 -1.85
N ASP A 3 -6.53 -50.70 -0.80
CA ASP A 3 -7.96 -50.45 -0.86
C ASP A 3 -8.20 -49.35 -1.91
N ALA A 4 -8.66 -49.77 -3.08
CA ALA A 4 -9.20 -48.85 -4.06
C ALA A 4 -10.46 -48.23 -3.44
N VAL A 5 -10.35 -46.97 -3.03
CA VAL A 5 -11.48 -46.13 -2.62
C VAL A 5 -12.51 -46.21 -3.74
N GLU A 6 -13.64 -46.86 -3.47
CA GLU A 6 -14.75 -47.00 -4.41
C GLU A 6 -15.31 -45.60 -4.67
N PHE A 7 -14.85 -44.96 -5.74
CA PHE A 7 -15.36 -43.68 -6.21
C PHE A 7 -16.84 -43.87 -6.54
N ARG A 8 -17.73 -43.32 -5.72
CA ARG A 8 -19.20 -43.34 -5.91
C ARG A 8 -19.68 -41.96 -6.34
N PRO A 9 -19.52 -41.58 -7.61
CA PRO A 9 -19.74 -40.21 -8.03
C PRO A 9 -21.21 -39.88 -8.31
N LEU A 10 -22.11 -40.87 -8.25
CA LEU A 10 -23.54 -40.71 -8.58
C LEU A 10 -24.40 -40.76 -7.31
N ARG A 11 -25.02 -39.63 -6.96
CA ARG A 11 -26.07 -39.58 -5.93
C ARG A 11 -27.44 -39.53 -6.59
N TRP A 12 -28.25 -40.56 -6.38
CA TRP A 12 -29.64 -40.61 -6.84
C TRP A 12 -30.55 -39.90 -5.85
N GLN A 13 -31.37 -38.96 -6.32
CA GLN A 13 -32.44 -38.35 -5.53
C GLN A 13 -33.79 -38.68 -6.15
N GLU A 14 -34.72 -39.17 -5.32
CA GLU A 14 -36.08 -39.48 -5.72
C GLU A 14 -36.96 -38.24 -5.50
N GLY A 15 -37.47 -37.64 -6.57
CA GLY A 15 -38.41 -36.54 -6.51
C GLY A 15 -39.58 -36.78 -7.46
N SER A 16 -40.80 -36.88 -6.92
CA SER A 16 -42.08 -36.81 -7.67
C SER A 16 -42.09 -37.52 -9.05
N GLY A 17 -41.60 -38.77 -9.10
CA GLY A 17 -41.61 -39.62 -10.30
C GLY A 17 -40.47 -39.38 -11.29
N ARG A 18 -39.45 -38.59 -10.95
CA ARG A 18 -38.21 -38.44 -11.71
C ARG A 18 -37.00 -38.79 -10.85
N TRP A 19 -36.09 -39.56 -11.43
CA TRP A 19 -34.78 -39.85 -10.88
C TRP A 19 -33.78 -38.82 -11.41
N SER A 20 -33.13 -38.08 -10.52
CA SER A 20 -31.99 -37.23 -10.88
C SER A 20 -30.71 -37.82 -10.30
N ALA A 21 -29.62 -37.68 -11.05
CA ALA A 21 -28.29 -38.06 -10.60
C ALA A 21 -27.31 -36.93 -10.92
N SER A 22 -26.51 -36.53 -9.93
CA SER A 22 -25.42 -35.56 -10.11
C SER A 22 -24.07 -36.28 -10.09
N LEU A 23 -23.14 -35.79 -10.91
CA LEU A 23 -21.79 -36.33 -11.09
C LEU A 23 -20.83 -35.13 -11.14
N THR A 24 -19.84 -35.08 -10.25
CA THR A 24 -18.74 -34.11 -10.32
C THR A 24 -17.55 -34.78 -10.97
N LEU A 25 -17.10 -34.25 -12.10
CA LEU A 25 -15.98 -34.79 -12.87
C LEU A 25 -14.76 -33.89 -12.68
N GLU A 26 -13.65 -34.46 -12.24
CA GLU A 26 -12.38 -33.73 -12.07
C GLU A 26 -11.47 -33.84 -13.30
N ASN A 27 -11.74 -34.79 -14.20
CA ASN A 27 -10.90 -35.06 -15.35
C ASN A 27 -11.71 -35.09 -16.65
N SER A 28 -11.13 -34.53 -17.71
CA SER A 28 -11.64 -34.68 -19.07
C SER A 28 -11.60 -36.14 -19.51
N GLY A 29 -12.57 -36.56 -20.31
CA GLY A 29 -12.66 -37.94 -20.74
C GLY A 29 -13.89 -38.26 -21.58
N SER A 30 -14.15 -39.54 -21.78
CA SER A 30 -15.37 -40.01 -22.45
C SER A 30 -16.30 -40.63 -21.43
N LEU A 31 -17.48 -40.03 -21.24
CA LEU A 31 -18.54 -40.63 -20.45
C LEU A 31 -19.34 -41.58 -21.34
N ARG A 32 -19.31 -42.86 -20.98
CA ARG A 32 -20.10 -43.90 -21.63
C ARG A 32 -21.44 -44.06 -20.92
N LEU A 33 -22.52 -43.83 -21.66
CA LEU A 33 -23.90 -43.98 -21.19
C LEU A 33 -24.46 -45.32 -21.70
N ASP A 34 -24.25 -46.39 -20.96
CA ASP A 34 -24.60 -47.75 -21.39
C ASP A 34 -26.08 -47.94 -21.73
N TRP A 35 -26.98 -47.26 -21.02
CA TRP A 35 -28.43 -47.29 -21.26
C TRP A 35 -28.89 -46.72 -22.62
N ARG A 36 -27.99 -46.02 -23.33
CA ARG A 36 -28.24 -45.32 -24.60
C ARG A 36 -27.19 -45.67 -25.64
N VAL A 37 -26.22 -46.53 -25.30
CA VAL A 37 -25.08 -46.89 -26.14
C VAL A 37 -24.44 -45.64 -26.78
N GLN A 38 -24.23 -44.61 -25.97
CA GLN A 38 -23.74 -43.31 -26.42
C GLN A 38 -22.46 -42.96 -25.66
N ASN A 39 -21.45 -42.49 -26.39
CA ASN A 39 -20.26 -41.88 -25.82
C ASN A 39 -20.37 -40.36 -25.94
N VAL A 40 -20.20 -39.67 -24.82
CA VAL A 40 -20.16 -38.21 -24.76
C VAL A 40 -18.75 -37.81 -24.38
N ALA A 41 -18.11 -37.00 -25.23
CA ALA A 41 -16.84 -36.38 -24.87
C ALA A 41 -17.12 -35.26 -23.86
N ILE A 42 -16.44 -35.31 -22.72
CA ILE A 42 -16.54 -34.30 -21.67
C ILE A 42 -15.19 -33.63 -21.53
N GLN A 43 -15.21 -32.31 -21.60
CA GLN A 43 -14.06 -31.47 -21.31
C GLN A 43 -14.30 -30.79 -19.96
N VAL A 44 -13.41 -31.04 -19.01
CA VAL A 44 -13.36 -30.39 -17.70
C VAL A 44 -12.26 -29.35 -17.77
N HIS A 45 -12.61 -28.10 -17.46
CA HIS A 45 -11.66 -27.01 -17.26
C HIS A 45 -11.40 -26.90 -15.75
N PRO A 46 -10.14 -27.05 -15.29
CA PRO A 46 -9.80 -26.80 -13.90
C PRO A 46 -10.07 -25.34 -13.53
N ASP A 47 -10.53 -25.13 -12.31
CA ASP A 47 -10.67 -23.81 -11.71
C ASP A 47 -9.28 -23.18 -11.52
N GLU A 48 -9.11 -21.90 -11.86
CA GLU A 48 -7.84 -21.19 -11.70
C GLU A 48 -7.91 -20.27 -10.47
N ALA A 49 -6.79 -20.11 -9.78
CA ALA A 49 -6.74 -19.18 -8.65
C ALA A 49 -6.97 -17.73 -9.13
N PRO A 50 -7.59 -16.86 -8.32
CA PRO A 50 -7.93 -15.51 -8.72
C PRO A 50 -6.69 -14.71 -9.12
N LEU A 51 -6.77 -13.92 -10.18
CA LEU A 51 -5.77 -12.90 -10.48
C LEU A 51 -5.89 -11.78 -9.46
N LEU A 52 -4.76 -11.35 -8.87
CA LEU A 52 -4.71 -10.23 -7.94
C LEU A 52 -3.56 -9.28 -8.29
N VAL A 53 -3.91 -8.04 -8.58
CA VAL A 53 -2.95 -6.94 -8.81
C VAL A 53 -3.17 -5.88 -7.74
N VAL A 54 -2.09 -5.55 -7.03
CA VAL A 54 -2.11 -4.57 -5.93
C VAL A 54 -1.05 -3.51 -6.18
N THR A 55 -1.48 -2.25 -6.22
CA THR A 55 -0.59 -1.10 -6.31
C THR A 55 -0.56 -0.37 -4.97
N TRP A 56 0.56 -0.55 -4.26
CA TRP A 56 0.80 0.11 -2.98
C TRP A 56 1.16 1.58 -3.15
N PRO A 57 0.77 2.46 -2.20
CA PRO A 57 1.06 3.88 -2.30
C PRO A 57 2.54 4.17 -2.05
N ARG A 58 3.05 5.20 -2.73
CA ARG A 58 4.41 5.71 -2.52
C ARG A 58 4.35 6.98 -1.69
N LEU A 59 4.16 6.82 -0.38
CA LEU A 59 4.18 7.94 0.56
C LEU A 59 5.58 8.10 1.16
N PRO A 60 6.13 9.33 1.19
CA PRO A 60 7.44 9.58 1.79
C PRO A 60 7.40 9.40 3.32
N HIS A 61 6.26 9.72 3.93
CA HIS A 61 6.03 9.62 5.36
C HIS A 61 4.71 8.91 5.63
N ILE A 62 4.75 7.91 6.50
CA ILE A 62 3.56 7.18 6.96
C ILE A 62 3.50 7.31 8.48
N PHE A 63 2.42 7.91 8.98
CA PHE A 63 2.20 8.13 10.40
C PHE A 63 1.13 7.18 10.94
N ASP A 64 1.04 7.10 12.26
CA ASP A 64 0.04 6.31 13.00
C ASP A 64 -1.42 6.65 12.62
N ARG A 65 -1.66 7.85 12.10
CA ARG A 65 -2.97 8.32 11.65
C ARG A 65 -3.11 8.49 10.14
N SER A 66 -2.13 8.01 9.38
CA SER A 66 -2.20 8.07 7.92
C SER A 66 -3.32 7.18 7.39
N THR A 67 -3.87 7.59 6.24
CA THR A 67 -4.72 6.75 5.40
C THR A 67 -3.93 6.40 4.15
N LEU A 68 -3.78 5.11 3.88
CA LEU A 68 -3.02 4.59 2.75
C LEU A 68 -3.99 4.19 1.62
N PRO A 69 -3.98 4.88 0.47
CA PRO A 69 -4.78 4.46 -0.68
C PRO A 69 -4.12 3.23 -1.33
N VAL A 70 -4.80 2.10 -1.33
CA VAL A 70 -4.37 0.84 -1.93
C VAL A 70 -5.25 0.54 -3.13
N ASP A 71 -4.68 0.56 -4.32
CA ASP A 71 -5.42 0.25 -5.56
C ASP A 71 -5.36 -1.26 -5.81
N LEU A 72 -6.54 -1.85 -5.99
CA LEU A 72 -6.77 -3.29 -6.03
C LEU A 72 -7.55 -3.64 -7.29
N LEU A 73 -7.07 -4.65 -8.00
CA LEU A 73 -7.78 -5.32 -9.08
C LEU A 73 -7.74 -6.83 -8.82
N ALA A 74 -8.92 -7.45 -8.76
CA ALA A 74 -9.07 -8.88 -8.62
C ALA A 74 -9.99 -9.42 -9.71
N GLU A 75 -9.58 -10.51 -10.36
CA GLU A 75 -10.36 -11.17 -11.42
C GLU A 75 -10.36 -12.68 -11.22
N ASP A 76 -11.50 -13.32 -11.48
CA ASP A 76 -11.68 -14.76 -11.30
C ASP A 76 -12.75 -15.27 -12.27
N ASP A 77 -12.56 -16.47 -12.81
CA ASP A 77 -13.47 -17.06 -13.80
C ASP A 77 -14.70 -17.73 -13.15
N HIS A 78 -14.58 -18.18 -11.90
CA HIS A 78 -15.64 -18.84 -11.13
C HIS A 78 -16.38 -17.89 -10.18
N GLY A 79 -15.70 -16.86 -9.69
CA GLY A 79 -16.19 -15.75 -8.89
C GLY A 79 -15.43 -15.59 -7.57
N LEU A 80 -15.14 -14.33 -7.24
CA LEU A 80 -14.48 -13.92 -6.01
C LEU A 80 -15.37 -14.16 -4.77
N GLU A 81 -14.76 -14.64 -3.69
CA GLU A 81 -15.37 -14.77 -2.35
C GLU A 81 -15.02 -13.56 -1.48
N GLN A 82 -13.73 -13.31 -1.29
CA GLN A 82 -13.26 -12.31 -0.35
C GLN A 82 -11.89 -11.74 -0.73
N ILE A 83 -11.71 -10.44 -0.45
CA ILE A 83 -10.42 -9.75 -0.47
C ILE A 83 -10.10 -9.30 0.95
N VAL A 84 -8.91 -9.68 1.44
CA VAL A 84 -8.47 -9.42 2.82
C VAL A 84 -7.09 -8.79 2.81
N LEU A 85 -6.91 -7.69 3.54
CA LEU A 85 -5.62 -7.09 3.80
C LEU A 85 -5.05 -7.71 5.07
N HIS A 86 -3.83 -8.20 4.96
CA HIS A 86 -3.06 -8.74 6.07
C HIS A 86 -1.89 -7.83 6.38
N TYR A 87 -1.60 -7.66 7.66
CA TYR A 87 -0.38 -6.96 8.08
C TYR A 87 0.24 -7.62 9.30
N ARG A 88 1.56 -7.60 9.37
CA ARG A 88 2.35 -8.07 10.52
C ARG A 88 3.23 -6.96 11.04
N ILE A 89 3.34 -6.87 12.36
CA ILE A 89 4.27 -5.97 13.03
C ILE A 89 5.53 -6.76 13.37
N ALA A 90 6.70 -6.29 12.97
CA ALA A 90 7.96 -7.01 13.18
C ALA A 90 8.28 -7.24 14.68
N SER A 91 7.88 -6.30 15.54
CA SER A 91 8.13 -6.36 17.00
C SER A 91 7.27 -7.41 17.71
N SER A 92 5.99 -7.56 17.34
CA SER A 92 5.06 -8.50 17.97
C SER A 92 4.98 -9.85 17.26
N GLY A 93 5.32 -9.90 15.97
CA GLY A 93 5.19 -11.08 15.11
C GLY A 93 3.75 -11.54 14.87
N ARG A 94 2.75 -10.82 15.38
CA ARG A 94 1.34 -11.20 15.25
C ARG A 94 0.78 -10.73 13.91
N PRO A 95 0.14 -11.61 13.12
CA PRO A 95 -0.59 -11.20 11.94
C PRO A 95 -1.96 -10.63 12.34
N TYR A 96 -2.31 -9.53 11.70
CA TYR A 96 -3.61 -8.88 11.75
C TYR A 96 -4.25 -8.98 10.37
N ARG A 97 -5.59 -8.93 10.34
CA ARG A 97 -6.36 -8.98 9.09
C ARG A 97 -7.48 -7.94 9.12
N GLU A 98 -7.77 -7.39 7.97
CA GLU A 98 -8.84 -6.43 7.73
C GLU A 98 -9.57 -6.85 6.46
N ILE A 99 -10.89 -6.97 6.55
CA ILE A 99 -11.71 -7.36 5.40
C ILE A 99 -11.84 -6.12 4.52
N VAL A 100 -11.29 -6.20 3.32
CA VAL A 100 -11.39 -5.13 2.32
C VAL A 100 -12.76 -5.22 1.67
N GLN A 101 -13.09 -6.38 1.11
CA GLN A 101 -14.35 -6.62 0.43
C GLN A 101 -14.78 -8.08 0.60
N SER A 102 -16.08 -8.30 0.74
CA SER A 102 -16.71 -9.63 0.75
C SER A 102 -17.83 -9.65 -0.28
N PHE A 103 -17.93 -10.74 -1.05
CA PHE A 103 -18.89 -10.85 -2.14
C PHE A 103 -19.97 -11.88 -1.79
N GLU A 104 -21.23 -11.46 -1.73
CA GLU A 104 -22.35 -12.39 -1.55
C GLU A 104 -22.71 -13.10 -2.87
N ASP A 105 -22.73 -12.35 -3.96
CA ASP A 105 -22.99 -12.85 -5.31
C ASP A 105 -21.71 -13.26 -6.06
N ARG A 106 -21.84 -13.86 -7.24
CA ARG A 106 -20.68 -14.23 -8.09
C ARG A 106 -20.18 -13.01 -8.84
N PHE A 107 -19.07 -12.44 -8.37
CA PHE A 107 -18.36 -11.34 -9.04
C PHE A 107 -17.09 -11.87 -9.71
N GLN A 108 -16.96 -11.67 -11.02
CA GLN A 108 -15.80 -12.12 -11.79
C GLN A 108 -14.67 -11.08 -11.84
N ASN A 109 -14.99 -9.80 -11.60
CA ASN A 109 -14.04 -8.70 -11.60
C ASN A 109 -14.42 -7.71 -10.52
N HIS A 110 -13.44 -7.26 -9.77
CA HIS A 110 -13.57 -6.19 -8.80
C HIS A 110 -12.35 -5.28 -8.84
N GLN A 111 -12.61 -3.98 -8.97
CA GLN A 111 -11.58 -2.95 -8.89
C GLN A 111 -12.01 -1.88 -7.89
N GLU A 112 -11.13 -1.54 -6.95
CA GLU A 112 -11.41 -0.47 -5.99
C GLU A 112 -10.14 0.22 -5.50
N LEU A 113 -10.32 1.46 -5.03
CA LEU A 113 -9.32 2.18 -4.26
C LEU A 113 -9.66 2.07 -2.77
N PHE A 114 -9.02 1.13 -2.09
CA PHE A 114 -9.24 0.90 -0.66
C PHE A 114 -8.46 1.92 0.18
N GLU A 115 -9.17 2.65 1.04
CA GLU A 115 -8.57 3.62 1.97
C GLU A 115 -8.21 2.96 3.31
N TRP A 116 -7.00 2.43 3.41
CA TRP A 116 -6.54 1.76 4.62
C TRP A 116 -6.16 2.77 5.72
N SER A 117 -7.05 2.94 6.71
CA SER A 117 -6.86 3.88 7.82
C SER A 117 -6.05 3.26 8.96
N LEU A 118 -4.85 3.80 9.21
CA LEU A 118 -3.99 3.32 10.30
C LEU A 118 -4.47 3.81 11.68
N SER A 119 -5.33 4.82 11.73
CA SER A 119 -5.81 5.45 12.98
C SER A 119 -6.53 4.50 13.93
N GLY A 120 -7.16 3.44 13.39
CA GLY A 120 -7.89 2.42 14.17
C GLY A 120 -7.10 1.13 14.39
N SER A 121 -5.87 1.06 13.89
CA SER A 121 -5.05 -0.16 13.91
C SER A 121 -4.26 -0.29 15.21
N ALA A 122 -3.66 -1.47 15.42
CA ALA A 122 -2.75 -1.71 16.55
C ALA A 122 -1.35 -1.09 16.33
N LEU A 123 -1.14 -0.40 15.20
CA LEU A 123 0.15 0.16 14.81
C LEU A 123 0.53 1.36 15.67
N GLN A 124 1.79 1.40 16.08
CA GLN A 124 2.35 2.52 16.83
C GLN A 124 3.55 3.12 16.10
N ALA A 125 3.85 4.37 16.42
CA ALA A 125 5.05 5.01 15.91
C ALA A 125 6.30 4.22 16.31
N GLY A 126 7.18 3.97 15.34
CA GLY A 126 8.37 3.13 15.45
C GLY A 126 8.18 1.69 14.96
N ASP A 127 6.95 1.26 14.68
CA ASP A 127 6.69 -0.09 14.19
C ASP A 127 7.15 -0.27 12.73
N ASN A 128 7.79 -1.41 12.46
CA ASN A 128 8.07 -1.87 11.10
C ASN A 128 6.98 -2.88 10.71
N VAL A 129 6.27 -2.58 9.64
CA VAL A 129 5.07 -3.28 9.21
C VAL A 129 5.32 -3.93 7.86
N THR A 130 4.92 -5.19 7.72
CA THR A 130 4.78 -5.83 6.40
C THR A 130 3.31 -6.10 6.12
N ALA A 131 2.78 -5.54 5.05
CA ALA A 131 1.42 -5.76 4.59
C ALA A 131 1.39 -6.56 3.29
N TRP A 132 0.31 -7.30 3.06
CA TRP A 132 -0.01 -7.97 1.79
C TRP A 132 -1.53 -8.11 1.69
N VAL A 133 -2.03 -8.40 0.50
CA VAL A 133 -3.46 -8.64 0.27
C VAL A 133 -3.64 -10.05 -0.27
N GLU A 134 -4.74 -10.68 0.14
CA GLU A 134 -5.16 -12.00 -0.33
C GLU A 134 -6.53 -11.89 -0.97
N ALA A 135 -6.71 -12.53 -2.12
CA ALA A 135 -8.00 -12.71 -2.78
C ALA A 135 -8.31 -14.20 -2.83
N SER A 136 -9.57 -14.54 -2.58
CA SER A 136 -10.08 -15.92 -2.56
C SER A 136 -11.24 -16.09 -3.54
N ASP A 137 -11.33 -17.25 -4.19
CA ASP A 137 -12.47 -17.64 -5.03
C ASP A 137 -13.58 -18.33 -4.20
N LYS A 138 -14.68 -18.69 -4.86
CA LYS A 138 -15.79 -19.44 -4.26
C LYS A 138 -15.70 -20.96 -4.49
N ASP A 139 -14.51 -21.54 -4.65
CA ASP A 139 -14.42 -22.98 -4.86
C ASP A 139 -14.87 -23.76 -3.61
N THR A 140 -15.90 -24.57 -3.80
CA THR A 140 -16.52 -25.41 -2.76
C THR A 140 -16.15 -26.89 -2.90
N LEU A 141 -15.42 -27.26 -3.96
CA LEU A 141 -15.02 -28.63 -4.24
C LEU A 141 -13.68 -28.97 -3.58
N HIS A 142 -12.63 -28.17 -3.79
CA HIS A 142 -11.31 -28.38 -3.19
C HIS A 142 -11.01 -27.41 -2.04
N GLY A 143 -11.87 -26.41 -1.85
CA GLY A 143 -11.70 -25.29 -0.93
C GLY A 143 -11.19 -24.06 -1.69
N PRO A 144 -11.36 -22.85 -1.14
CA PRO A 144 -11.13 -21.64 -1.91
C PRO A 144 -9.66 -21.52 -2.32
N HIS A 145 -9.39 -21.30 -3.61
CA HIS A 145 -8.06 -20.94 -4.05
C HIS A 145 -7.75 -19.52 -3.63
N VAL A 146 -6.51 -19.28 -3.20
CA VAL A 146 -6.08 -17.99 -2.67
C VAL A 146 -4.85 -17.51 -3.42
N THR A 147 -4.92 -16.27 -3.89
CA THR A 147 -3.78 -15.56 -4.46
C THR A 147 -3.32 -14.46 -3.52
N ARG A 148 -2.01 -14.40 -3.29
CA ARG A 148 -1.35 -13.43 -2.42
C ARG A 148 -0.56 -12.41 -3.22
N SER A 149 -0.73 -11.13 -2.89
CA SER A 149 0.03 -10.04 -3.51
C SER A 149 1.46 -9.91 -2.95
N GLY A 150 2.28 -9.08 -3.61
CA GLY A 150 3.62 -8.75 -3.12
C GLY A 150 3.61 -8.04 -1.77
N GLU A 151 4.65 -8.30 -0.97
CA GLU A 151 4.79 -7.68 0.35
C GLU A 151 5.13 -6.19 0.26
N PHE A 152 4.41 -5.36 1.01
CA PHE A 152 4.67 -3.94 1.20
C PHE A 152 5.25 -3.70 2.59
N GLN A 153 6.47 -3.18 2.64
CA GLN A 153 7.18 -2.93 3.89
C GLN A 153 7.30 -1.43 4.13
N PHE A 154 6.91 -0.98 5.32
CA PHE A 154 7.03 0.42 5.71
C PHE A 154 7.24 0.57 7.21
N VAL A 155 7.76 1.74 7.60
CA VAL A 155 7.93 2.11 9.01
C VAL A 155 6.92 3.19 9.34
N VAL A 156 6.25 3.04 10.48
CA VAL A 156 5.33 4.06 11.01
C VAL A 156 6.14 5.11 11.74
N GLU A 157 6.14 6.34 11.25
CA GLU A 157 6.83 7.46 11.86
C GLU A 157 5.99 8.13 12.95
N SER A 158 6.64 8.78 13.91
CA SER A 158 5.93 9.60 14.90
C SER A 158 5.67 10.99 14.34
N GLN A 159 4.39 11.35 14.17
CA GLN A 159 4.01 12.73 13.78
C GLN A 159 4.63 13.78 14.72
N ARG A 160 4.69 13.47 16.03
CA ARG A 160 5.24 14.39 17.03
C ARG A 160 6.75 14.57 16.88
N GLU A 161 7.49 13.49 16.61
CA GLU A 161 8.94 13.58 16.42
C GLU A 161 9.29 14.23 15.09
N PHE A 162 8.53 13.91 14.04
CA PHE A 162 8.62 14.57 12.74
C PHE A 162 8.44 16.08 12.88
N HIS A 163 7.35 16.52 13.53
CA HIS A 163 7.08 17.94 13.80
C HIS A 163 8.21 18.61 14.59
N LYS A 164 8.71 17.98 15.66
CA LYS A 164 9.85 18.50 16.43
C LYS A 164 11.12 18.62 15.59
N SER A 165 11.38 17.65 14.72
CA SER A 165 12.54 17.65 13.82
C SER A 165 12.45 18.80 12.82
N LEU A 166 11.26 19.04 12.27
CA LEU A 166 10.96 20.11 11.33
C LEU A 166 11.17 21.48 11.99
N LEU A 167 10.59 21.70 13.18
CA LEU A 167 10.79 22.93 13.95
C LEU A 167 12.26 23.17 14.35
N ARG A 168 13.03 22.10 14.58
CA ARG A 168 14.47 22.21 14.88
C ARG A 168 15.24 22.66 13.63
N ARG A 169 14.96 22.06 12.47
CA ARG A 169 15.54 22.46 11.18
C ARG A 169 15.19 23.91 10.83
N LEU A 170 13.94 24.31 11.01
CA LEU A 170 13.49 25.69 10.80
C LEU A 170 14.23 26.70 11.68
N ARG A 171 14.35 26.42 12.99
CA ARG A 171 15.11 27.25 13.92
C ARG A 171 16.59 27.35 13.55
N MET A 172 17.17 26.24 13.08
CA MET A 172 18.55 26.21 12.62
C MET A 172 18.75 27.12 11.40
N VAL A 173 17.89 27.01 10.38
CA VAL A 173 17.96 27.86 9.18
C VAL A 173 17.78 29.33 9.53
N SER A 174 16.78 29.66 10.37
CA SER A 174 16.56 31.04 10.80
C SER A 174 17.77 31.64 11.53
N ARG A 175 18.48 30.85 12.34
CA ARG A 175 19.71 31.28 13.00
C ARG A 175 20.85 31.48 11.99
N LEU A 176 21.09 30.52 11.11
CA LEU A 176 22.15 30.59 10.10
C LEU A 176 21.94 31.79 9.15
N LEU A 177 20.71 32.03 8.70
CA LEU A 177 20.40 33.19 7.87
C LEU A 177 20.64 34.51 8.59
N ARG A 178 20.32 34.60 9.89
CA ARG A 178 20.61 35.79 10.69
C ARG A 178 22.11 36.04 10.82
N GLU A 179 22.89 34.98 11.02
CA GLU A 179 24.34 35.05 11.08
C GLU A 179 24.93 35.55 9.75
N LEU A 180 24.44 35.03 8.61
CA LEU A 180 24.82 35.52 7.28
C LEU A 180 24.48 37.01 7.10
N VAL A 181 23.24 37.42 7.38
CA VAL A 181 22.82 38.83 7.24
C VAL A 181 23.68 39.75 8.09
N ASN A 182 23.97 39.37 9.34
CA ASN A 182 24.85 40.15 10.21
C ASN A 182 26.28 40.26 9.66
N ALA A 183 26.81 39.20 9.03
CA ALA A 183 28.15 39.23 8.43
C ALA A 183 28.23 40.22 7.26
N LEU A 184 27.19 40.26 6.41
CA LEU A 184 27.06 41.26 5.34
C LEU A 184 27.04 42.70 5.89
N ASP A 185 26.26 42.95 6.94
CA ASP A 185 26.16 44.29 7.56
C ASP A 185 27.52 44.78 8.09
N LEU A 186 28.34 43.86 8.60
CA LEU A 186 29.68 44.15 9.11
C LEU A 186 30.75 44.25 8.01
N ARG A 187 30.39 44.02 6.73
CA ARG A 187 31.32 43.92 5.57
C ARG A 187 32.47 42.94 5.77
N ASP A 188 32.33 42.00 6.70
CA ASP A 188 33.18 40.83 6.72
C ASP A 188 32.76 40.01 5.48
N LEU A 189 33.68 39.78 4.55
CA LEU A 189 33.44 39.01 3.32
C LEU A 189 34.07 37.61 3.45
N PRO A 190 33.61 36.73 4.37
CA PRO A 190 34.03 35.36 4.34
C PRO A 190 33.45 34.66 3.10
N ASP A 191 34.09 33.56 2.72
CA ASP A 191 33.55 32.62 1.75
C ASP A 191 32.31 31.93 2.36
N THR A 192 31.13 32.54 2.16
CA THR A 192 29.85 32.04 2.68
C THR A 192 29.16 31.06 1.73
N GLU A 193 29.77 30.68 0.59
CA GLU A 193 29.11 29.86 -0.43
C GLU A 193 28.71 28.49 0.13
N ALA A 194 29.59 27.86 0.91
CA ALA A 194 29.30 26.59 1.56
C ALA A 194 28.13 26.68 2.56
N GLU A 195 28.00 27.80 3.27
CA GLU A 195 26.89 28.01 4.21
C GLU A 195 25.57 28.29 3.48
N GLU A 196 25.61 29.06 2.39
CA GLU A 196 24.46 29.32 1.52
C GLU A 196 23.91 28.01 0.92
N GLU A 197 24.77 27.17 0.36
CA GLU A 197 24.38 25.87 -0.20
C GLU A 197 23.78 24.95 0.87
N ARG A 198 24.38 24.95 2.07
CA ARG A 198 23.85 24.19 3.20
C ARG A 198 22.46 24.67 3.61
N ILE A 199 22.23 25.98 3.68
CA ILE A 199 20.92 26.52 4.03
C ILE A 199 19.90 26.21 2.94
N LEU A 200 20.27 26.35 1.67
CA LEU A 200 19.41 26.00 0.54
C LEU A 200 18.98 24.54 0.60
N GLY A 201 19.90 23.61 0.87
CA GLY A 201 19.58 22.20 1.03
C GLY A 201 18.54 21.96 2.13
N ILE A 202 18.75 22.55 3.31
CA ILE A 202 17.79 22.41 4.42
C ILE A 202 16.43 23.04 4.07
N LEU A 203 16.40 24.16 3.35
CA LEU A 203 15.16 24.79 2.91
C LEU A 203 14.39 23.93 1.90
N VAL A 204 15.08 23.29 0.97
CA VAL A 204 14.47 22.35 0.01
C VAL A 204 13.84 21.17 0.75
N ASP A 205 14.56 20.57 1.70
CA ASP A 205 14.04 19.48 2.53
C ASP A 205 12.83 19.94 3.36
N LEU A 206 12.90 21.14 3.95
CA LEU A 206 11.79 21.73 4.72
C LEU A 206 10.55 21.98 3.85
N GLU A 207 10.72 22.44 2.61
CA GLU A 207 9.61 22.66 1.68
C GLU A 207 8.97 21.34 1.24
N ALA A 208 9.75 20.27 1.08
CA ALA A 208 9.25 18.94 0.77
C ALA A 208 8.51 18.30 1.97
N ASP A 209 9.04 18.46 3.19
CA ASP A 209 8.51 17.83 4.40
C ASP A 209 7.30 18.58 4.98
N ALA A 210 7.24 19.91 4.85
CA ALA A 210 6.21 20.75 5.48
C ALA A 210 4.75 20.42 5.14
N PRO A 211 4.38 20.03 3.89
CA PRO A 211 3.04 19.60 3.57
C PRO A 211 2.59 18.35 4.34
N HIS A 212 3.53 17.46 4.68
CA HIS A 212 3.27 16.21 5.38
C HIS A 212 3.12 16.38 6.89
N ASP A 213 3.50 17.53 7.46
CA ASP A 213 3.27 17.83 8.87
C ASP A 213 1.87 18.40 9.10
N SER A 214 0.98 17.59 9.66
CA SER A 214 -0.39 18.00 10.04
C SER A 214 -0.43 18.97 11.23
N LEU A 215 0.65 19.04 12.03
CA LEU A 215 0.75 19.93 13.19
C LEU A 215 1.34 21.30 12.85
N LEU A 216 1.87 21.47 11.63
CA LEU A 216 2.48 22.71 11.19
C LEU A 216 1.42 23.71 10.73
N SER A 217 1.42 24.91 11.30
CA SER A 217 0.48 25.96 10.87
C SER A 217 0.83 26.52 9.51
N GLU A 218 -0.18 27.00 8.77
CA GLU A 218 0.00 27.68 7.48
C GLU A 218 0.94 28.88 7.55
N GLN A 219 0.99 29.56 8.69
CA GLN A 219 1.95 30.65 8.93
C GLN A 219 3.40 30.17 8.88
N PHE A 220 3.70 29.02 9.51
CA PHE A 220 5.04 28.45 9.47
C PHE A 220 5.39 27.91 8.08
N ARG A 221 4.42 27.37 7.35
CA ARG A 221 4.61 26.97 5.94
C ARG A 221 5.00 28.18 5.08
N GLY A 222 4.25 29.28 5.21
CA GLY A 222 4.57 30.54 4.52
C GLY A 222 5.93 31.12 4.93
N PHE A 223 6.34 30.94 6.18
CA PHE A 223 7.63 31.41 6.69
C PHE A 223 8.82 30.70 6.04
N ILE A 224 8.72 29.41 5.70
CA ILE A 224 9.77 28.69 4.95
C ILE A 224 10.05 29.39 3.61
N GLY A 225 8.98 29.73 2.87
CA GLY A 225 9.10 30.48 1.62
C GLY A 225 9.70 31.89 1.80
N GLU A 226 9.46 32.53 2.94
CA GLU A 226 10.08 33.82 3.27
C GLU A 226 11.59 33.68 3.51
N LEU A 227 12.02 32.67 4.26
CA LEU A 227 13.44 32.38 4.50
C LEU A 227 14.19 32.13 3.18
N ARG A 228 13.56 31.42 2.23
CA ARG A 228 14.11 31.22 0.89
C ARG A 228 14.26 32.52 0.10
N ARG A 229 13.26 33.41 0.17
CA ARG A 229 13.36 34.75 -0.44
C ARG A 229 14.49 35.58 0.17
N GLN A 230 14.63 35.53 1.50
CA GLN A 230 15.71 36.22 2.22
C GLN A 230 17.09 35.72 1.79
N LEU A 231 17.27 34.41 1.65
CA LEU A 231 18.53 33.85 1.16
C LEU A 231 18.86 34.30 -0.27
N HIS A 232 17.87 34.29 -1.18
CA HIS A 232 18.08 34.79 -2.54
C HIS A 232 18.36 36.30 -2.58
N HIS A 233 17.83 37.07 -1.63
CA HIS A 233 18.18 38.48 -1.49
C HIS A 233 19.63 38.65 -1.03
N TYR A 234 20.03 37.92 0.01
CA TYR A 234 21.41 37.86 0.51
C TYR A 234 22.41 37.54 -0.62
N GLN A 235 22.15 36.47 -1.39
CA GLN A 235 23.01 36.04 -2.50
C GLN A 235 23.21 37.14 -3.55
N ARG A 236 22.13 37.86 -3.90
CA ARG A 236 22.19 38.98 -4.84
C ARG A 236 23.00 40.15 -4.30
N GLN A 237 22.84 40.50 -3.02
CA GLN A 237 23.61 41.57 -2.40
C GLN A 237 25.10 41.22 -2.32
N ARG A 238 25.45 39.98 -1.93
CA ARG A 238 26.84 39.52 -1.91
C ARG A 238 27.49 39.62 -3.29
N GLN A 239 26.82 39.17 -4.34
CA GLN A 239 27.33 39.26 -5.73
C GLN A 239 27.56 40.70 -6.19
N GLN A 240 26.78 41.66 -5.70
CA GLN A 240 27.00 43.09 -5.99
C GLN A 240 28.22 43.66 -5.27
N VAL A 241 28.48 43.19 -4.04
CA VAL A 241 29.59 43.67 -3.20
C VAL A 241 30.92 42.98 -3.57
N ALA A 242 30.88 41.71 -3.97
CA ALA A 242 32.03 40.90 -4.38
C ALA A 242 31.67 40.02 -5.60
N PRO A 243 31.68 40.58 -6.82
CA PRO A 243 31.37 39.82 -8.03
C PRO A 243 32.43 38.75 -8.28
N LYS A 244 31.99 37.56 -8.72
CA LYS A 244 32.90 36.48 -9.14
C LYS A 244 33.82 37.00 -10.25
N THR A 245 35.14 36.82 -10.07
CA THR A 245 36.15 37.08 -11.11
C THR A 245 36.28 35.86 -12.01
#